data_AF-A0A2N0QSX5-F1
#
_entry.id   AF-A0A2N0QSX5-F1
#
_cell.length_a   1.000
_cell.length_b   1.000
_cell.length_c   1.000
_cell.angle_alpha   90.00
_cell.angle_beta   90.00
_cell.angle_gamma   90.00
#
_symmetry.space_group_name_H-M   'P 1'
#
loop_
_entity.id
_entity.type
_entity.pdbx_description
1 polymer ?
#
loop_
_entity_poly.entity_id
_entity_poly.type
_entity_poly.pdbx_seq_one_letter_code
_entity_poly.pdbx_strand_id
1 'polypeptide(L)'
;MPLCTCTHCKALTNDNTTFSNELFEGLRLLYVKSNFNFSEAAFNNIYKAFNRNKISFNKVKRKLGSIVGIEPKIYDMCVNSCCAFVGVLENETKCKFCKEDRYYSNGKARKNLPFISIIERLKLQFKNPERSKELLYRHNYTCNKGEFAHNNIGDIFDGQIYQELLNDEYFPDPRDIAFTASCDGYQIFRQKTDDLDIMHLFFENVAPHMFRHWIGKFYPKNNEWNSNEYTISSKTWVEIGEIMERSRSHMPPDIGRPPRNIVKHSAGFKAVEWANWIILFSLPLLKGRLPQSNLLGWSRFVEAVKLCIQPLIEFEELDLIRNLLIEFYNHYANSYGVGGERLPAFLISFHYLLHVIDSIEDFGPCRGFWQFPMERFCGMLIPLVSSRKLPYVNLFNNVLMQERFKYLQLLPIYNEKVFSNFKEKEKKTWPVHRVYSNELYVHEYEFYSPFVNCVLTKNEVIKLKQCYAAIFQKNTSEITDIKENYAKYGKLRTKDGNIISSKWWKKENDSSRNDFCVAINLTVDLQERNYRAPLNLREEEIFGQIEYFMVHEFQNQERMFAYIRKIKKLEKNSSVNLKFFDSFGPLQYVEINMKIGNKNLYLENSYY
;
A
#
# COMPACT_ATOMS: atom_id res chain seq x y z
N MET A 1 12.44 -33.35 3.48
CA MET A 1 11.82 -34.36 2.58
C MET A 1 12.79 -34.71 1.46
N PRO A 2 12.93 -35.98 1.05
CA PRO A 2 13.87 -36.36 0.00
C PRO A 2 13.41 -35.80 -1.34
N LEU A 3 14.36 -35.28 -2.11
CA LEU A 3 14.18 -34.80 -3.48
C LEU A 3 13.50 -35.89 -4.33
N CYS A 4 12.35 -35.54 -4.93
CA CYS A 4 11.62 -36.42 -5.86
C CYS A 4 12.53 -36.81 -7.04
N THR A 5 12.78 -38.11 -7.20
CA THR A 5 13.67 -38.71 -8.22
C THR A 5 12.93 -39.15 -9.48
N CYS A 6 11.79 -38.52 -9.82
CA CYS A 6 11.04 -38.95 -11.00
C CYS A 6 11.77 -38.58 -12.31
N THR A 7 11.67 -39.45 -13.31
CA THR A 7 12.28 -39.33 -14.64
C THR A 7 11.87 -38.05 -15.38
N HIS A 8 10.73 -37.45 -15.03
CA HIS A 8 10.27 -36.17 -15.56
C HIS A 8 11.05 -34.96 -14.98
N CYS A 9 11.55 -35.03 -13.74
CA CYS A 9 12.39 -33.99 -13.15
C CYS A 9 13.80 -33.98 -13.76
N LYS A 10 14.33 -35.16 -14.15
CA LYS A 10 15.61 -35.26 -14.88
C LYS A 10 15.54 -34.74 -16.33
N ALA A 11 14.35 -34.71 -16.93
CA ALA A 11 14.18 -34.26 -18.31
C ALA A 11 14.37 -32.74 -18.47
N LEU A 12 14.24 -31.94 -17.41
CA LEU A 12 14.46 -30.48 -17.45
C LEU A 12 15.87 -30.05 -17.03
N THR A 13 16.65 -30.94 -16.39
CA THR A 13 18.07 -30.68 -16.08
C THR A 13 19.01 -31.09 -17.21
N ASN A 14 18.51 -31.83 -18.21
CA ASN A 14 19.29 -32.36 -19.34
C ASN A 14 18.99 -31.71 -20.70
N ASP A 15 18.32 -30.55 -20.74
CA ASP A 15 18.25 -29.75 -21.97
C ASP A 15 19.55 -28.95 -22.14
N ASN A 16 20.63 -29.70 -22.45
CA ASN A 16 21.89 -29.18 -22.99
C ASN A 16 21.69 -28.70 -24.44
N THR A 17 20.57 -28.04 -24.73
CA THR A 17 20.42 -27.26 -25.96
C THR A 17 21.37 -26.07 -25.86
N THR A 18 22.43 -26.11 -26.68
CA THR A 18 23.39 -25.02 -26.89
C THR A 18 22.65 -23.81 -27.45
N PHE A 19 21.99 -23.03 -26.59
CA PHE A 19 21.32 -21.80 -26.98
C PHE A 19 22.37 -20.80 -27.44
N SER A 20 22.21 -20.23 -28.64
CA SER A 20 23.14 -19.22 -29.14
C SER A 20 23.12 -17.98 -28.23
N ASN A 21 24.27 -17.36 -28.01
CA ASN A 21 24.39 -16.08 -27.28
C ASN A 21 23.43 -15.01 -27.84
N GLU A 22 23.20 -15.05 -29.15
CA GLU A 22 22.27 -14.18 -29.86
C GLU A 22 20.81 -14.35 -29.39
N LEU A 23 20.35 -15.55 -29.03
CA LEU A 23 19.00 -15.73 -28.47
C LEU A 23 18.86 -15.02 -27.11
N PHE A 24 19.85 -15.14 -26.22
CA PHE A 24 19.81 -14.48 -24.92
C PHE A 24 19.81 -12.96 -25.08
N GLU A 25 20.61 -12.42 -25.98
CA GLU A 25 20.58 -10.99 -26.32
C GLU A 25 19.23 -10.55 -26.87
N GLY A 26 18.64 -11.35 -27.76
CA GLY A 26 17.29 -11.12 -28.28
C GLY A 26 16.24 -11.12 -27.17
N LEU A 27 16.31 -12.07 -26.22
CA LEU A 27 15.44 -12.13 -25.06
C LEU A 27 15.60 -10.91 -24.14
N ARG A 28 16.84 -10.44 -23.92
CA ARG A 28 17.10 -9.21 -23.15
C ARG A 28 16.46 -7.99 -23.80
N LEU A 29 16.65 -7.79 -25.11
CA LEU A 29 16.03 -6.68 -25.82
C LEU A 29 14.49 -6.80 -25.83
N LEU A 30 13.98 -8.04 -25.93
CA LEU A 30 12.55 -8.30 -25.95
C LEU A 30 11.93 -8.03 -24.57
N TYR A 31 12.68 -8.29 -23.49
CA TYR A 31 12.29 -7.91 -22.14
C TYR A 31 12.18 -6.39 -21.99
N VAL A 32 13.17 -5.63 -22.47
CA VAL A 32 13.11 -4.15 -22.51
C VAL A 32 11.89 -3.70 -23.33
N LYS A 33 11.63 -4.31 -24.49
CA LYS A 33 10.41 -4.04 -25.27
C LYS A 33 9.13 -4.28 -24.47
N SER A 34 9.07 -5.33 -23.67
CA SER A 34 7.88 -5.66 -22.88
C SER A 34 7.60 -4.67 -21.75
N ASN A 35 8.65 -3.98 -21.26
CA ASN A 35 8.55 -2.98 -20.20
C ASN A 35 8.27 -1.57 -20.73
N PHE A 36 8.81 -1.23 -21.91
CA PHE A 36 8.71 0.13 -22.48
C PHE A 36 7.82 0.24 -23.72
N ASN A 37 7.21 -0.87 -24.16
CA ASN A 37 6.25 -0.96 -25.27
C ASN A 37 6.70 -0.30 -26.60
N PHE A 38 8.00 -0.26 -26.90
CA PHE A 38 8.48 0.30 -28.18
C PHE A 38 8.16 -0.60 -29.38
N SER A 39 8.20 -0.06 -30.61
CA SER A 39 7.72 -0.76 -31.82
C SER A 39 8.57 -1.98 -32.23
N GLU A 40 8.01 -2.89 -33.02
CA GLU A 40 8.77 -3.99 -33.64
C GLU A 40 9.88 -3.45 -34.57
N ALA A 41 9.62 -2.34 -35.27
CA ALA A 41 10.63 -1.67 -36.09
C ALA A 41 11.80 -1.18 -35.22
N ALA A 42 11.53 -0.58 -34.06
CA ALA A 42 12.56 -0.17 -33.12
C ALA A 42 13.36 -1.38 -32.60
N PHE A 43 12.70 -2.48 -32.25
CA PHE A 43 13.40 -3.72 -31.87
C PHE A 43 14.38 -4.17 -32.95
N ASN A 44 13.90 -4.32 -34.19
CA ASN A 44 14.72 -4.80 -35.29
C ASN A 44 15.86 -3.83 -35.63
N ASN A 45 15.62 -2.51 -35.54
CA ASN A 45 16.65 -1.49 -35.79
C ASN A 45 17.72 -1.47 -34.71
N ILE A 46 17.35 -1.58 -33.43
CA ILE A 46 18.31 -1.71 -32.33
C ILE A 46 19.17 -2.95 -32.54
N TYR A 47 18.56 -4.08 -32.88
CA TYR A 47 19.28 -5.33 -33.11
C TYR A 47 20.28 -5.22 -34.27
N LYS A 48 19.86 -4.60 -35.38
CA LYS A 48 20.73 -4.28 -36.52
C LYS A 48 21.88 -3.35 -36.14
N ALA A 49 21.63 -2.33 -35.32
CA ALA A 49 22.65 -1.37 -34.89
C ALA A 49 23.80 -2.03 -34.11
N PHE A 50 23.55 -3.16 -33.43
CA PHE A 50 24.55 -3.97 -32.76
C PHE A 50 25.09 -5.13 -33.63
N ASN A 51 24.92 -5.07 -34.96
CA ASN A 51 25.32 -6.11 -35.91
C ASN A 51 24.76 -7.51 -35.58
N ARG A 52 23.54 -7.56 -35.01
CA ARG A 52 22.81 -8.80 -34.76
C ARG A 52 21.68 -8.93 -35.80
N ASN A 53 21.69 -10.00 -36.60
CA ASN A 53 20.78 -10.14 -37.74
C ASN A 53 20.29 -11.59 -37.99
N LYS A 54 20.68 -12.58 -37.18
CA LYS A 54 20.30 -13.99 -37.42
C LYS A 54 18.97 -14.39 -36.77
N ILE A 55 18.43 -13.56 -35.88
CA ILE A 55 17.14 -13.79 -35.22
C ILE A 55 16.24 -12.55 -35.31
N SER A 56 15.02 -12.72 -35.80
CA SER A 56 14.01 -11.66 -35.90
C SER A 56 13.18 -11.56 -34.63
N PHE A 57 12.51 -10.42 -34.42
CA PHE A 57 11.53 -10.23 -33.35
C PHE A 57 10.57 -11.42 -33.20
N ASN A 58 9.92 -11.84 -34.28
CA ASN A 58 8.96 -12.94 -34.26
C ASN A 58 9.60 -14.28 -33.89
N LYS A 59 10.85 -14.52 -34.28
CA LYS A 59 11.60 -15.74 -33.93
C LYS A 59 11.96 -15.75 -32.45
N VAL A 60 12.41 -14.63 -31.87
CA VAL A 60 12.66 -14.49 -30.42
C VAL A 60 11.35 -14.67 -29.64
N LYS A 61 10.27 -13.98 -30.04
CA LYS A 61 8.95 -14.07 -29.38
C LYS A 61 8.41 -15.51 -29.38
N ARG A 62 8.56 -16.22 -30.49
CA ARG A 62 8.16 -17.64 -30.59
C ARG A 62 9.03 -18.52 -29.69
N LYS A 63 10.35 -18.31 -29.67
CA LYS A 63 11.25 -19.06 -28.78
C LYS A 63 10.93 -18.82 -27.32
N LEU A 64 10.62 -17.58 -26.91
CA LEU A 64 10.13 -17.27 -25.57
C LEU A 64 8.88 -18.09 -25.21
N GLY A 65 7.90 -18.14 -26.12
CA GLY A 65 6.70 -18.97 -25.95
C GLY A 65 7.03 -20.45 -25.75
N SER A 66 7.88 -21.01 -26.61
CA SER A 66 8.31 -22.41 -26.51
C SER A 66 9.08 -22.73 -25.23
N ILE A 67 9.92 -21.82 -24.74
CA ILE A 67 10.71 -22.00 -23.51
C ILE A 67 9.80 -22.03 -22.29
N VAL A 68 8.87 -21.09 -22.20
CA VAL A 68 8.02 -20.93 -21.02
C VAL A 68 6.83 -21.90 -21.05
N GLY A 69 6.36 -22.28 -22.23
CA GLY A 69 5.24 -23.21 -22.41
C GLY A 69 3.85 -22.59 -22.16
N ILE A 70 3.76 -21.25 -22.04
CA ILE A 70 2.47 -20.55 -21.91
C ILE A 70 1.98 -20.13 -23.29
N GLU A 71 1.03 -20.90 -23.83
CA GLU A 71 0.30 -20.58 -25.05
C GLU A 71 -1.17 -20.23 -24.75
N PRO A 72 -1.74 -19.24 -25.45
CA PRO A 72 -3.12 -18.83 -25.23
C PRO A 72 -4.10 -19.88 -25.78
N LYS A 73 -5.13 -20.19 -24.99
CA LYS A 73 -6.29 -20.95 -25.47
C LYS A 73 -7.25 -19.98 -26.15
N ILE A 74 -7.79 -20.34 -27.31
CA ILE A 74 -8.74 -19.51 -28.04
C ILE A 74 -10.13 -20.11 -27.87
N TYR A 75 -11.06 -19.32 -27.34
CA TYR A 75 -12.46 -19.70 -27.20
C TYR A 75 -13.33 -18.86 -28.14
N ASP A 76 -14.34 -19.50 -28.72
CA ASP A 76 -15.35 -18.77 -29.48
C ASP A 76 -16.20 -17.94 -28.52
N MET A 77 -16.59 -16.74 -28.94
CA MET A 77 -17.38 -15.81 -28.14
C MET A 77 -18.49 -15.20 -28.98
N CYS A 78 -19.61 -14.88 -28.34
CA CYS A 78 -20.67 -14.11 -28.96
C CYS A 78 -20.13 -12.76 -29.47
N VAL A 79 -20.57 -12.33 -30.66
CA VAL A 79 -20.16 -11.04 -31.26
C VAL A 79 -20.42 -9.86 -30.31
N ASN A 80 -21.53 -9.91 -29.57
CA ASN A 80 -21.96 -8.93 -28.56
C ASN A 80 -21.35 -9.16 -27.17
N SER A 81 -20.35 -10.05 -27.04
CA SER A 81 -19.67 -10.40 -25.78
C SER A 81 -20.58 -10.95 -24.67
N CYS A 82 -21.79 -11.42 -24.98
CA CYS A 82 -22.72 -11.92 -23.95
C CYS A 82 -22.23 -13.20 -23.25
N CYS A 83 -21.52 -14.07 -23.97
CA CYS A 83 -21.00 -15.32 -23.44
C CYS A 83 -19.83 -15.84 -24.30
N ALA A 84 -18.95 -16.62 -23.66
CA ALA A 84 -18.05 -17.53 -24.35
C ALA A 84 -18.74 -18.88 -24.58
N PHE A 85 -18.51 -19.51 -25.73
CA PHE A 85 -19.07 -20.82 -26.07
C PHE A 85 -18.17 -21.93 -25.49
N VAL A 86 -18.26 -22.10 -24.17
CA VAL A 86 -17.47 -23.05 -23.37
C VAL A 86 -18.37 -23.82 -22.41
N GLY A 87 -17.93 -25.00 -21.96
CA GLY A 87 -18.67 -25.83 -21.01
C GLY A 87 -20.08 -26.13 -21.50
N VAL A 88 -21.10 -25.74 -20.73
CA VAL A 88 -22.52 -25.97 -21.08
C VAL A 88 -22.98 -25.25 -22.36
N LEU A 89 -22.17 -24.32 -22.90
CA LEU A 89 -22.44 -23.61 -24.15
C LEU A 89 -21.56 -24.07 -25.32
N GLU A 90 -20.69 -25.07 -25.12
CA GLU A 90 -19.67 -25.47 -26.10
C GLU A 90 -20.26 -25.99 -27.42
N ASN A 91 -21.43 -26.64 -27.38
CA ASN A 91 -22.10 -27.18 -28.57
C ASN A 91 -23.12 -26.23 -29.19
N GLU A 92 -23.30 -25.04 -28.62
CA GLU A 92 -24.29 -24.08 -29.11
C GLU A 92 -23.77 -23.36 -30.36
N THR A 93 -24.65 -23.23 -31.36
CA THR A 93 -24.37 -22.50 -32.62
C THR A 93 -24.89 -21.07 -32.61
N LYS A 94 -25.75 -20.73 -31.63
CA LYS A 94 -26.31 -19.39 -31.41
C LYS A 94 -26.16 -18.97 -29.95
N CYS A 95 -25.99 -17.68 -29.72
CA CYS A 95 -25.92 -17.12 -28.38
C CYS A 95 -27.26 -17.31 -27.64
N LYS A 96 -27.24 -17.89 -26.44
CA LYS A 96 -28.47 -18.08 -25.65
C LYS A 96 -29.16 -16.77 -25.26
N PHE A 97 -28.38 -15.69 -25.13
CA PHE A 97 -28.84 -14.38 -24.66
C PHE A 97 -29.36 -13.49 -25.79
N CYS A 98 -28.51 -13.15 -26.77
CA CYS A 98 -28.88 -12.23 -27.86
C CYS A 98 -29.21 -12.93 -29.18
N LYS A 99 -29.21 -14.26 -29.23
CA LYS A 99 -29.59 -15.10 -30.39
C LYS A 99 -28.72 -14.96 -31.66
N GLU A 100 -27.70 -14.12 -31.62
CA GLU A 100 -26.68 -14.00 -32.67
C GLU A 100 -25.97 -15.33 -32.95
N ASP A 101 -25.69 -15.58 -34.23
CA ASP A 101 -24.91 -16.75 -34.66
C ASP A 101 -23.49 -16.72 -34.10
N ARG A 102 -22.97 -17.90 -33.74
CA ARG A 102 -21.57 -18.11 -33.35
C ARG A 102 -20.62 -18.03 -34.53
N TYR A 103 -21.04 -18.58 -35.67
CA TYR A 103 -20.20 -18.76 -36.86
C TYR A 103 -20.67 -17.87 -38.01
N TYR A 104 -19.74 -17.48 -38.88
CA TYR A 104 -20.07 -17.01 -40.22
C TYR A 104 -20.53 -18.20 -41.09
N SER A 105 -21.10 -17.90 -42.26
CA SER A 105 -21.49 -18.93 -43.25
C SER A 105 -20.34 -19.84 -43.69
N ASN A 106 -19.08 -19.39 -43.55
CA ASN A 106 -17.88 -20.17 -43.86
C ASN A 106 -17.39 -21.06 -42.70
N GLY A 107 -18.17 -21.19 -41.61
CA GLY A 107 -17.83 -22.01 -40.45
C GLY A 107 -16.81 -21.41 -39.47
N LYS A 108 -16.26 -20.22 -39.74
CA LYS A 108 -15.36 -19.54 -38.79
C LYS A 108 -16.14 -18.82 -37.70
N ALA A 109 -15.66 -18.89 -36.47
CA ALA A 109 -16.23 -18.16 -35.36
C ALA A 109 -16.21 -16.64 -35.62
N ARG A 110 -17.30 -15.97 -35.25
CA ARG A 110 -17.48 -14.54 -35.50
C ARG A 110 -16.61 -13.67 -34.60
N LYS A 111 -16.28 -14.15 -33.41
CA LYS A 111 -15.43 -13.48 -32.44
C LYS A 111 -14.74 -14.51 -31.55
N ASN A 112 -13.50 -14.24 -31.20
CA ASN A 112 -12.68 -15.12 -30.38
C ASN A 112 -12.20 -14.38 -29.12
N LEU A 113 -12.13 -15.10 -28.01
CA LEU A 113 -11.57 -14.66 -26.74
C LEU A 113 -10.28 -15.46 -26.47
N PRO A 114 -9.10 -14.81 -26.46
CA PRO A 114 -7.87 -15.47 -26.06
C PRO A 114 -7.75 -15.51 -24.53
N PHE A 115 -7.39 -16.67 -23.98
CA PHE A 115 -7.30 -16.95 -22.55
C PHE A 115 -5.92 -17.50 -22.17
N ILE A 116 -5.31 -16.93 -21.13
CA ILE A 116 -4.04 -17.42 -20.58
C ILE A 116 -4.36 -18.38 -19.43
N SER A 117 -4.02 -19.66 -19.62
CA SER A 117 -4.33 -20.72 -18.65
C SER A 117 -3.75 -20.43 -17.27
N ILE A 118 -4.60 -20.36 -16.25
CA ILE A 118 -4.17 -20.29 -14.84
C ILE A 118 -3.41 -21.56 -14.46
N ILE A 119 -3.89 -22.73 -14.90
CA ILE A 119 -3.28 -24.03 -14.58
C ILE A 119 -1.82 -24.10 -15.03
N GLU A 120 -1.50 -23.66 -16.25
CA GLU A 120 -0.13 -23.70 -16.77
C GLU A 120 0.79 -22.74 -16.00
N ARG A 121 0.25 -21.58 -15.61
CA ARG A 121 0.95 -20.61 -14.76
C ARG A 121 1.24 -21.17 -13.37
N LEU A 122 0.28 -21.84 -12.74
CA LEU A 122 0.47 -22.50 -11.45
C LEU A 122 1.50 -23.62 -11.52
N LYS A 123 1.44 -24.49 -12.54
CA LYS A 123 2.44 -25.56 -12.75
C LYS A 123 3.86 -25.01 -12.79
N LEU A 124 4.09 -23.87 -13.45
CA LEU A 124 5.40 -23.23 -13.51
C LEU A 124 5.85 -22.67 -12.15
N GLN A 125 4.93 -22.11 -11.37
CA GLN A 125 5.26 -21.63 -10.01
C GLN A 125 5.59 -22.78 -9.07
N PHE A 126 4.80 -23.86 -9.08
CA PHE A 126 5.07 -25.04 -8.24
C PHE A 126 6.35 -25.79 -8.63
N LYS A 127 6.81 -25.68 -9.88
CA LYS A 127 8.11 -26.21 -10.31
C LYS A 127 9.29 -25.45 -9.73
N ASN A 128 9.12 -24.19 -9.35
CA ASN A 128 10.16 -23.39 -8.73
C ASN A 128 10.17 -23.60 -7.20
N PRO A 129 11.27 -24.08 -6.59
CA PRO A 129 11.30 -24.44 -5.17
C PRO A 129 11.04 -23.31 -4.19
N GLU A 130 11.38 -22.07 -4.53
CA GLU A 130 11.14 -20.93 -3.64
C GLU A 130 9.69 -20.45 -3.77
N ARG A 131 9.18 -20.30 -5.00
CA ARG A 131 7.76 -19.95 -5.22
C ARG A 131 6.80 -21.02 -4.70
N SER A 132 7.16 -22.30 -4.77
CA SER A 132 6.31 -23.36 -4.23
C SER A 132 6.12 -23.25 -2.72
N LYS A 133 7.14 -22.82 -1.97
CA LYS A 133 7.03 -22.55 -0.52
C LYS A 133 6.13 -21.34 -0.26
N GLU A 134 6.27 -20.27 -1.03
CA GLU A 134 5.40 -19.09 -0.90
C GLU A 134 3.93 -19.41 -1.19
N LEU A 135 3.66 -20.31 -2.12
CA LEU A 135 2.29 -20.76 -2.44
C LEU A 135 1.65 -21.60 -1.31
N LEU A 136 2.41 -22.06 -0.31
CA LEU A 136 1.88 -22.69 0.89
C LEU A 136 1.39 -21.66 1.93
N TYR A 137 1.45 -20.35 1.62
CA TYR A 137 1.05 -19.28 2.53
C TYR A 137 -0.33 -19.53 3.16
N ARG A 138 -1.34 -19.88 2.36
CA ARG A 138 -2.70 -20.20 2.84
C ARG A 138 -2.65 -21.27 3.93
N HIS A 139 -2.08 -22.43 3.62
CA HIS A 139 -2.01 -23.57 4.54
C HIS A 139 -1.23 -23.22 5.82
N ASN A 140 -0.06 -22.59 5.67
CA ASN A 140 0.77 -22.19 6.80
C ASN A 140 0.03 -21.18 7.69
N TYR A 141 -0.66 -20.22 7.09
CA TYR A 141 -1.46 -19.23 7.82
C TYR A 141 -2.59 -19.90 8.61
N THR A 142 -3.37 -20.77 7.97
CA THR A 142 -4.52 -21.43 8.61
C THR A 142 -4.13 -22.47 9.65
N CYS A 143 -3.04 -23.22 9.45
CA CYS A 143 -2.62 -24.25 10.39
C CYS A 143 -1.90 -23.66 11.61
N ASN A 144 -1.12 -22.59 11.43
CA ASN A 144 -0.43 -21.94 12.55
C ASN A 144 -1.38 -21.16 13.47
N LYS A 145 -2.62 -20.89 13.03
CA LYS A 145 -3.65 -20.24 13.85
C LYS A 145 -4.03 -21.07 15.09
N GLY A 146 -3.82 -22.39 15.06
CA GLY A 146 -4.07 -23.29 16.20
C GLY A 146 -3.13 -23.10 17.39
N GLU A 147 -1.94 -22.50 17.21
CA GLU A 147 -1.01 -22.18 18.31
C GLU A 147 -1.23 -20.77 18.89
N PHE A 148 -1.93 -19.89 18.17
CA PHE A 148 -2.25 -18.52 18.59
C PHE A 148 -3.67 -18.16 18.14
N ALA A 149 -4.67 -18.46 18.96
CA ALA A 149 -6.04 -17.98 18.76
C ALA A 149 -6.04 -16.44 18.85
N HIS A 150 -5.88 -15.78 17.71
CA HIS A 150 -5.91 -14.32 17.64
C HIS A 150 -7.38 -13.85 17.71
N ASN A 151 -7.70 -12.96 18.66
CA ASN A 151 -8.99 -12.28 18.78
C ASN A 151 -9.18 -11.19 17.70
N ASN A 152 -8.67 -11.42 16.48
CA ASN A 152 -8.66 -10.44 15.40
C ASN A 152 -8.81 -11.07 14.01
N ILE A 153 -9.13 -10.19 13.06
CA ILE A 153 -9.21 -10.41 11.63
C ILE A 153 -8.00 -9.73 10.98
N GLY A 154 -7.12 -10.52 10.38
CA GLY A 154 -5.86 -10.04 9.82
C GLY A 154 -5.62 -10.44 8.36
N ASP A 155 -6.26 -11.48 7.86
CA ASP A 155 -6.14 -11.92 6.47
C ASP A 155 -7.50 -12.31 5.87
N ILE A 156 -7.57 -12.44 4.55
CA ILE A 156 -8.78 -12.89 3.84
C ILE A 156 -9.21 -14.30 4.29
N PHE A 157 -8.25 -15.10 4.76
CA PHE A 157 -8.53 -16.43 5.30
C PHE A 157 -9.23 -16.39 6.66
N ASP A 158 -9.37 -15.23 7.30
CA ASP A 158 -10.13 -15.10 8.54
C ASP A 158 -11.63 -14.86 8.30
N GLY A 159 -12.02 -14.55 7.05
CA GLY A 159 -13.42 -14.33 6.68
C GLY A 159 -14.27 -15.59 6.78
N GLN A 160 -15.53 -15.42 7.19
CA GLN A 160 -16.51 -16.48 7.42
C GLN A 160 -16.68 -17.37 6.19
N ILE A 161 -16.78 -16.79 4.99
CA ILE A 161 -16.94 -17.57 3.75
C ILE A 161 -15.77 -18.53 3.55
N TYR A 162 -14.54 -18.08 3.80
CA TYR A 162 -13.39 -18.96 3.68
C TYR A 162 -13.37 -20.04 4.78
N GLN A 163 -13.75 -19.69 6.00
CA GLN A 163 -13.85 -20.64 7.11
C GLN A 163 -14.90 -21.72 6.85
N GLU A 164 -16.06 -21.36 6.29
CA GLU A 164 -17.10 -22.29 5.85
C GLU A 164 -16.55 -23.25 4.78
N LEU A 165 -15.90 -22.72 3.74
CA LEU A 165 -15.27 -23.54 2.71
C LEU A 165 -14.19 -24.48 3.26
N LEU A 166 -13.44 -24.03 4.27
CA LEU A 166 -12.43 -24.86 4.94
C LEU A 166 -13.08 -25.99 5.74
N ASN A 167 -14.17 -25.71 6.47
CA ASN A 167 -14.93 -26.68 7.25
C ASN A 167 -15.64 -27.72 6.37
N ASP A 168 -16.09 -27.30 5.19
CA ASP A 168 -16.70 -28.17 4.18
C ASP A 168 -15.66 -29.00 3.37
N GLU A 169 -14.40 -29.02 3.82
CA GLU A 169 -13.29 -29.77 3.22
C GLU A 169 -13.02 -29.42 1.74
N TYR A 170 -13.23 -28.17 1.31
CA TYR A 170 -12.88 -27.72 -0.05
C TYR A 170 -11.36 -27.47 -0.24
N PHE A 171 -10.57 -27.45 0.84
CA PHE A 171 -9.11 -27.23 0.81
C PHE A 171 -8.30 -28.31 1.56
N PRO A 172 -8.49 -29.61 1.25
CA PRO A 172 -7.88 -30.71 2.01
C PRO A 172 -6.37 -30.85 1.79
N ASP A 173 -5.83 -30.33 0.68
CA ASP A 173 -4.40 -30.38 0.37
C ASP A 173 -3.70 -29.07 0.77
N PRO A 174 -2.52 -29.13 1.42
CA PRO A 174 -1.71 -27.94 1.71
C PRO A 174 -1.40 -27.06 0.50
N ARG A 175 -1.45 -27.63 -0.71
CA ARG A 175 -1.18 -26.96 -1.99
C ARG A 175 -2.42 -26.38 -2.64
N ASP A 176 -3.61 -26.57 -2.06
CA ASP A 176 -4.83 -25.97 -2.60
C ASP A 176 -4.76 -24.45 -2.54
N ILE A 177 -5.26 -23.80 -3.59
CA ILE A 177 -5.19 -22.35 -3.77
C ILE A 177 -6.62 -21.80 -3.77
N ALA A 178 -6.89 -20.88 -2.86
CA ALA A 178 -8.09 -20.06 -2.89
C ALA A 178 -7.88 -18.87 -3.83
N PHE A 179 -8.84 -18.62 -4.72
CA PHE A 179 -8.85 -17.45 -5.59
C PHE A 179 -9.98 -16.51 -5.19
N THR A 180 -9.65 -15.24 -5.00
CA THR A 180 -10.63 -14.15 -5.04
C THR A 180 -10.68 -13.59 -6.46
N ALA A 181 -11.87 -13.27 -6.95
CA ALA A 181 -12.06 -12.66 -8.25
C ALA A 181 -12.66 -11.28 -8.04
N SER A 182 -12.02 -10.26 -8.61
CA SER A 182 -12.59 -8.93 -8.76
C SER A 182 -12.85 -8.66 -10.24
N CYS A 183 -13.99 -8.03 -10.53
CA CYS A 183 -14.33 -7.53 -11.85
C CYS A 183 -14.68 -6.05 -11.74
N ASP A 184 -14.09 -5.21 -12.58
CA ASP A 184 -14.47 -3.80 -12.70
C ASP A 184 -15.90 -3.71 -13.28
N GLY A 185 -16.72 -2.88 -12.65
CA GLY A 185 -18.19 -2.83 -12.66
C GLY A 185 -18.92 -3.41 -13.88
N TYR A 186 -19.58 -4.56 -13.70
CA TYR A 186 -20.81 -4.87 -14.46
C TYR A 186 -21.76 -5.79 -13.68
N GLN A 187 -22.72 -5.20 -12.94
CA GLN A 187 -23.93 -5.89 -12.46
C GLN A 187 -25.10 -5.65 -13.45
N ILE A 188 -25.40 -6.64 -14.31
CA ILE A 188 -26.53 -6.60 -15.27
C ILE A 188 -27.76 -7.33 -14.68
N PHE A 189 -28.34 -6.84 -13.59
CA PHE A 189 -29.54 -7.43 -12.96
C PHE A 189 -29.30 -8.70 -12.12
N ARG A 190 -28.86 -8.47 -10.88
CA ARG A 190 -29.43 -8.96 -9.62
C ARG A 190 -28.57 -8.28 -8.57
N GLN A 191 -29.16 -7.40 -7.76
CA GLN A 191 -28.45 -6.73 -6.67
C GLN A 191 -27.96 -7.82 -5.71
N LYS A 192 -26.70 -8.22 -5.84
CA LYS A 192 -25.97 -8.87 -4.75
C LYS A 192 -25.49 -7.76 -3.84
N THR A 193 -25.90 -7.86 -2.59
CA THR A 193 -25.49 -7.04 -1.45
C THR A 193 -24.17 -7.52 -0.83
N ASP A 194 -23.60 -8.58 -1.40
CA ASP A 194 -22.64 -9.42 -0.68
C ASP A 194 -21.24 -8.77 -0.65
N ASP A 195 -20.76 -8.12 -1.72
CA ASP A 195 -19.39 -7.58 -1.79
C ASP A 195 -19.32 -6.03 -1.90
N LEU A 196 -18.94 -5.37 -0.81
CA LEU A 196 -18.76 -3.91 -0.77
C LEU A 196 -17.29 -3.51 -0.57
N ASP A 197 -16.67 -2.91 -1.59
CA ASP A 197 -15.32 -2.40 -1.44
C ASP A 197 -15.31 -0.97 -0.84
N ILE A 198 -14.58 -0.79 0.27
CA ILE A 198 -14.51 0.50 0.96
C ILE A 198 -13.82 1.59 0.13
N MET A 199 -13.02 1.23 -0.88
CA MET A 199 -12.34 2.21 -1.72
C MET A 199 -13.37 3.02 -2.52
N HIS A 200 -14.28 2.34 -3.23
CA HIS A 200 -15.35 3.02 -3.94
C HIS A 200 -16.37 3.63 -2.97
N LEU A 201 -16.77 2.87 -1.94
CA LEU A 201 -17.81 3.31 -1.01
C LEU A 201 -17.41 4.55 -0.21
N PHE A 202 -16.30 4.48 0.54
CA PHE A 202 -15.90 5.58 1.42
C PHE A 202 -15.23 6.72 0.64
N PHE A 203 -14.33 6.38 -0.29
CA PHE A 203 -13.43 7.38 -0.89
C PHE A 203 -13.99 7.99 -2.18
N GLU A 204 -14.52 7.19 -3.10
CA GLU A 204 -15.07 7.70 -4.38
C GLU A 204 -16.56 8.10 -4.31
N ASN A 205 -17.28 7.71 -3.25
CA ASN A 205 -18.68 8.06 -3.06
C ASN A 205 -18.92 8.95 -1.84
N VAL A 206 -18.85 8.41 -0.61
CA VAL A 206 -19.30 9.14 0.59
C VAL A 206 -18.54 10.45 0.79
N ALA A 207 -17.20 10.43 0.71
CA ALA A 207 -16.39 11.65 0.85
C ALA A 207 -16.73 12.77 -0.15
N PRO A 208 -16.75 12.53 -1.48
CA PRO A 208 -17.11 13.57 -2.44
C PRO A 208 -18.57 14.04 -2.28
N HIS A 209 -19.50 13.17 -1.89
CA HIS A 209 -20.88 13.57 -1.63
C HIS A 209 -21.00 14.48 -0.40
N MET A 210 -20.31 14.18 0.70
CA MET A 210 -20.26 15.04 1.88
C MET A 210 -19.60 16.38 1.57
N PHE A 211 -18.50 16.37 0.81
CA PHE A 211 -17.87 17.61 0.34
C PHE A 211 -18.84 18.46 -0.48
N ARG A 212 -19.62 17.85 -1.40
CA ARG A 212 -20.64 18.55 -2.20
C ARG A 212 -21.74 19.18 -1.34
N HIS A 213 -22.15 18.54 -0.25
CA HIS A 213 -23.09 19.14 0.72
C HIS A 213 -22.50 20.40 1.34
N TRP A 214 -21.26 20.34 1.85
CA TRP A 214 -20.65 21.47 2.56
C TRP A 214 -20.25 22.65 1.66
N ILE A 215 -20.05 22.43 0.35
CA ILE A 215 -19.85 23.52 -0.62
C ILE A 215 -21.16 24.02 -1.26
N GLY A 216 -22.31 23.46 -0.89
CA GLY A 216 -23.61 23.83 -1.46
C GLY A 216 -23.76 23.48 -2.94
N LYS A 217 -23.25 22.32 -3.37
CA LYS A 217 -23.33 21.83 -4.77
C LYS A 217 -23.77 20.37 -4.87
N PHE A 218 -24.49 19.88 -3.85
CA PHE A 218 -25.01 18.51 -3.87
C PHE A 218 -26.22 18.39 -4.79
N TYR A 219 -27.14 19.36 -4.73
CA TYR A 219 -28.34 19.40 -5.56
C TYR A 219 -28.10 20.20 -6.85
N PRO A 220 -28.97 20.05 -7.88
CA PRO A 220 -28.91 20.87 -9.09
C PRO A 220 -28.81 22.37 -8.81
N LYS A 221 -28.20 23.10 -9.75
CA LYS A 221 -27.97 24.54 -9.63
C LYS A 221 -29.28 25.27 -9.33
N ASN A 222 -29.22 26.27 -8.43
CA ASN A 222 -30.37 27.07 -7.94
C ASN A 222 -31.38 26.32 -7.06
N ASN A 223 -31.12 25.08 -6.66
CA ASN A 223 -31.94 24.43 -5.64
C ASN A 223 -31.71 25.08 -4.26
N GLU A 224 -32.79 25.44 -3.57
CA GLU A 224 -32.77 26.07 -2.24
C GLU A 224 -32.08 25.22 -1.16
N TRP A 225 -32.12 23.89 -1.30
CA TRP A 225 -31.44 22.96 -0.39
C TRP A 225 -29.92 22.95 -0.53
N ASN A 226 -29.33 23.77 -1.39
CA ASN A 226 -27.89 24.02 -1.37
C ASN A 226 -27.47 25.06 -0.31
N SER A 227 -28.43 25.80 0.25
CA SER A 227 -28.20 26.80 1.30
C SER A 227 -28.72 26.29 2.65
N ASN A 228 -27.83 25.75 3.48
CA ASN A 228 -28.16 25.22 4.81
C ASN A 228 -27.19 25.73 5.87
N GLU A 229 -27.50 25.47 7.14
CA GLU A 229 -26.63 25.77 8.28
C GLU A 229 -25.26 25.08 8.18
N TYR A 230 -25.19 23.91 7.55
CA TYR A 230 -23.94 23.17 7.32
C TYR A 230 -23.19 23.59 6.05
N THR A 231 -23.73 24.54 5.27
CA THR A 231 -23.06 25.05 4.07
C THR A 231 -21.98 26.06 4.49
N ILE A 232 -20.73 25.73 4.20
CA ILE A 232 -19.57 26.57 4.53
C ILE A 232 -19.37 27.61 3.43
N SER A 233 -19.04 28.84 3.83
CA SER A 233 -18.85 29.95 2.89
C SER A 233 -17.73 29.69 1.88
N SER A 234 -17.86 30.24 0.67
CA SER A 234 -16.81 30.11 -0.36
C SER A 234 -15.48 30.71 0.08
N LYS A 235 -15.49 31.81 0.86
CA LYS A 235 -14.28 32.42 1.41
C LYS A 235 -13.54 31.44 2.33
N THR A 236 -14.26 30.79 3.23
CA THR A 236 -13.72 29.78 4.14
C THR A 236 -13.16 28.58 3.38
N TRP A 237 -13.80 28.14 2.30
CA TRP A 237 -13.28 27.07 1.45
C TRP A 237 -11.98 27.45 0.71
N VAL A 238 -11.84 28.70 0.27
CA VAL A 238 -10.59 29.21 -0.30
C VAL A 238 -9.47 29.12 0.74
N GLU A 239 -9.72 29.56 1.97
CA GLU A 239 -8.75 29.46 3.08
C GLU A 239 -8.35 27.99 3.36
N ILE A 240 -9.33 27.08 3.43
CA ILE A 240 -9.07 25.63 3.60
C ILE A 240 -8.17 25.11 2.47
N GLY A 241 -8.48 25.46 1.22
CA GLY A 241 -7.70 25.04 0.06
C GLY A 241 -6.25 25.56 0.08
N GLU A 242 -6.04 26.80 0.53
CA GLU A 242 -4.71 27.40 0.70
C GLU A 242 -3.93 26.78 1.86
N ILE A 243 -4.60 26.42 2.97
CA ILE A 243 -3.97 25.67 4.06
C ILE A 243 -3.48 24.31 3.54
N MET A 244 -4.33 23.55 2.84
CA MET A 244 -3.95 22.25 2.27
C MET A 244 -2.74 22.37 1.33
N GLU A 245 -2.70 23.41 0.50
CA GLU A 245 -1.59 23.65 -0.43
C GLU A 245 -0.28 23.99 0.30
N ARG A 246 -0.33 24.82 1.35
CA ARG A 246 0.85 25.15 2.18
C ARG A 246 1.35 23.97 3.01
N SER A 247 0.45 23.08 3.45
CA SER A 247 0.82 21.87 4.21
C SER A 247 1.60 20.85 3.38
N ARG A 248 1.61 20.96 2.05
CA ARG A 248 2.30 20.02 1.15
C ARG A 248 3.76 19.77 1.53
N SER A 249 4.53 20.82 1.80
CA SER A 249 5.96 20.72 2.11
C SER A 249 6.23 20.13 3.51
N HIS A 250 5.21 20.05 4.36
CA HIS A 250 5.30 19.57 5.73
C HIS A 250 4.82 18.13 5.91
N MET A 251 4.29 17.52 4.85
CA MET A 251 3.74 16.18 4.91
C MET A 251 4.81 15.11 4.69
N PRO A 252 4.86 14.03 5.49
CA PRO A 252 5.73 12.88 5.25
C PRO A 252 5.57 12.23 3.86
N PRO A 253 6.67 11.71 3.28
CA PRO A 253 6.61 10.98 2.03
C PRO A 253 5.64 9.80 1.98
N ASP A 254 5.53 9.10 3.11
CA ASP A 254 4.81 7.84 3.25
C ASP A 254 3.29 7.98 3.16
N ILE A 255 2.78 9.20 3.38
CA ILE A 255 1.34 9.51 3.19
C ILE A 255 0.95 9.55 1.69
N GLY A 256 1.91 9.26 0.81
CA GLY A 256 1.65 9.03 -0.60
C GLY A 256 1.46 10.33 -1.35
N ARG A 257 0.23 10.64 -1.77
CA ARG A 257 -0.04 11.84 -2.59
C ARG A 257 -0.04 13.11 -1.73
N PRO A 258 0.77 14.13 -2.10
CA PRO A 258 0.75 15.41 -1.40
C PRO A 258 -0.63 16.08 -1.50
N PRO A 259 -1.07 16.82 -0.47
CA PRO A 259 -2.32 17.56 -0.54
C PRO A 259 -2.28 18.61 -1.66
N ARG A 260 -3.44 18.76 -2.28
CA ARG A 260 -3.73 19.81 -3.27
C ARG A 260 -4.96 20.56 -2.81
N ASN A 261 -5.08 21.80 -3.27
CA ASN A 261 -6.23 22.65 -2.98
C ASN A 261 -7.54 21.93 -3.40
N ILE A 262 -8.36 21.55 -2.42
CA ILE A 262 -9.58 20.76 -2.64
C ILE A 262 -10.62 21.50 -3.49
N VAL A 263 -10.72 22.82 -3.35
CA VAL A 263 -11.66 23.64 -4.13
C VAL A 263 -11.29 23.63 -5.61
N LYS A 264 -9.99 23.72 -5.91
CA LYS A 264 -9.49 23.76 -7.30
C LYS A 264 -9.47 22.38 -7.98
N HIS A 265 -9.32 21.30 -7.22
CA HIS A 265 -8.96 20.00 -7.79
C HIS A 265 -9.85 18.82 -7.41
N SER A 266 -10.85 18.99 -6.54
CA SER A 266 -11.74 17.91 -6.07
C SER A 266 -12.39 17.09 -7.20
N ALA A 267 -12.70 17.70 -8.34
CA ALA A 267 -13.25 17.00 -9.50
C ALA A 267 -12.31 15.95 -10.12
N GLY A 268 -11.01 16.02 -9.83
CA GLY A 268 -9.98 15.08 -10.28
C GLY A 268 -9.17 14.48 -9.13
N PHE A 269 -9.71 14.48 -7.91
CA PHE A 269 -9.16 13.71 -6.80
C PHE A 269 -9.33 12.22 -7.08
N LYS A 270 -8.29 11.43 -6.79
CA LYS A 270 -8.38 9.96 -6.76
C LYS A 270 -8.78 9.46 -5.37
N ALA A 271 -9.16 8.19 -5.26
CA ALA A 271 -9.50 7.52 -4.01
C ALA A 271 -8.49 7.78 -2.88
N VAL A 272 -7.18 7.73 -3.14
CA VAL A 272 -6.15 8.03 -2.13
C VAL A 272 -6.17 9.49 -1.64
N GLU A 273 -6.55 10.45 -2.50
CA GLU A 273 -6.70 11.86 -2.10
C GLU A 273 -7.95 12.06 -1.24
N TRP A 274 -9.04 11.34 -1.54
CA TRP A 274 -10.24 11.32 -0.71
C TRP A 274 -10.03 10.60 0.63
N ALA A 275 -9.29 9.48 0.65
CA ALA A 275 -8.88 8.83 1.88
C ALA A 275 -8.06 9.78 2.75
N ASN A 276 -7.07 10.47 2.15
CA ASN A 276 -6.29 11.49 2.85
C ASN A 276 -7.17 12.65 3.34
N TRP A 277 -8.17 13.08 2.57
CA TRP A 277 -9.13 14.09 3.01
C TRP A 277 -9.90 13.63 4.25
N ILE A 278 -10.52 12.44 4.22
CA ILE A 278 -11.29 11.90 5.34
C ILE A 278 -10.40 11.80 6.57
N ILE A 279 -9.34 11.01 6.46
CA ILE A 279 -8.58 10.54 7.60
C ILE A 279 -7.77 11.71 8.14
N LEU A 280 -7.15 12.53 7.26
CA LEU A 280 -6.17 13.54 7.67
C LEU A 280 -6.63 14.99 7.75
N PHE A 281 -7.44 15.44 6.80
CA PHE A 281 -7.63 16.88 6.63
C PHE A 281 -9.01 17.35 7.08
N SER A 282 -10.02 16.50 6.97
CA SER A 282 -11.41 16.90 7.15
C SER A 282 -11.68 17.41 8.56
N LEU A 283 -11.41 16.65 9.62
CA LEU A 283 -11.69 17.08 11.00
C LEU A 283 -10.91 18.34 11.43
N PRO A 284 -9.57 18.43 11.26
CA PRO A 284 -8.84 19.64 11.63
C PRO A 284 -9.31 20.88 10.85
N LEU A 285 -9.61 20.72 9.55
CA LEU A 285 -9.97 21.85 8.70
C LEU A 285 -11.43 22.24 8.83
N LEU A 286 -12.34 21.33 9.24
CA LEU A 286 -13.75 21.64 9.45
C LEU A 286 -14.06 22.11 10.88
N LYS A 287 -13.19 21.82 11.86
CA LYS A 287 -13.38 22.26 13.25
C LYS A 287 -13.50 23.79 13.34
N GLY A 288 -14.58 24.25 13.97
CA GLY A 288 -14.91 25.67 14.10
C GLY A 288 -15.43 26.34 12.82
N ARG A 289 -15.59 25.57 11.72
CA ARG A 289 -16.13 26.05 10.43
C ARG A 289 -17.41 25.32 10.03
N LEU A 290 -17.55 24.06 10.41
CA LEU A 290 -18.77 23.26 10.28
C LEU A 290 -19.54 23.28 11.62
N PRO A 291 -20.89 23.29 11.62
CA PRO A 291 -21.66 23.20 12.85
C PRO A 291 -21.26 21.98 13.68
N GLN A 292 -21.25 22.13 15.01
CA GLN A 292 -20.72 21.11 15.92
C GLN A 292 -21.44 19.76 15.79
N SER A 293 -22.76 19.76 15.59
CA SER A 293 -23.53 18.53 15.35
C SER A 293 -23.09 17.79 14.09
N ASN A 294 -22.88 18.52 12.98
CA ASN A 294 -22.41 17.95 11.71
C ASN A 294 -20.95 17.47 11.79
N LEU A 295 -20.11 18.17 12.55
CA LEU A 295 -18.73 17.75 12.79
C LEU A 295 -18.68 16.45 13.61
N LEU A 296 -19.51 16.32 14.65
CA LEU A 296 -19.64 15.09 15.43
C LEU A 296 -20.24 13.93 14.63
N GLY A 297 -21.18 14.22 13.73
CA GLY A 297 -21.67 13.22 12.79
C GLY A 297 -20.55 12.70 11.90
N TRP A 298 -19.81 13.61 11.26
CA TRP A 298 -18.69 13.28 10.38
C TRP A 298 -17.53 12.59 11.10
N SER A 299 -17.23 12.93 12.36
CA SER A 299 -16.15 12.28 13.11
C SER A 299 -16.38 10.79 13.32
N ARG A 300 -17.63 10.35 13.47
CA ARG A 300 -17.97 8.92 13.56
C ARG A 300 -17.60 8.17 12.29
N PHE A 301 -17.92 8.75 11.13
CA PHE A 301 -17.50 8.20 9.85
C PHE A 301 -15.98 8.16 9.72
N VAL A 302 -15.28 9.24 10.09
CA VAL A 302 -13.81 9.28 10.05
C VAL A 302 -13.19 8.21 10.95
N GLU A 303 -13.75 7.97 12.13
CA GLU A 303 -13.29 6.93 13.06
C GLU A 303 -13.56 5.53 12.51
N ALA A 304 -14.76 5.26 11.98
CA ALA A 304 -15.08 4.00 11.32
C ALA A 304 -14.13 3.71 10.14
N VAL A 305 -13.83 4.72 9.31
CA VAL A 305 -12.89 4.59 8.19
C VAL A 305 -11.49 4.25 8.69
N LYS A 306 -11.01 4.90 9.77
CA LYS A 306 -9.69 4.64 10.36
C LYS A 306 -9.55 3.19 10.83
N LEU A 307 -10.59 2.67 11.49
CA LEU A 307 -10.64 1.28 11.97
C LEU A 307 -10.68 0.29 10.78
N CYS A 308 -11.53 0.54 9.78
CA CYS A 308 -11.66 -0.35 8.61
C CYS A 308 -10.38 -0.52 7.77
N ILE A 309 -9.48 0.48 7.77
CA ILE A 309 -8.23 0.41 6.99
C ILE A 309 -7.05 -0.18 7.76
N GLN A 310 -7.24 -0.54 9.03
CA GLN A 310 -6.18 -1.13 9.83
C GLN A 310 -5.71 -2.47 9.25
N PRO A 311 -4.45 -2.84 9.49
CA PRO A 311 -3.93 -4.12 9.05
C PRO A 311 -4.54 -5.31 9.80
N LEU A 312 -4.95 -5.09 11.04
CA LEU A 312 -5.58 -6.06 11.93
C LEU A 312 -6.78 -5.37 12.56
N ILE A 313 -7.93 -6.04 12.61
CA ILE A 313 -9.15 -5.53 13.24
C ILE A 313 -9.51 -6.50 14.37
N GLU A 314 -9.58 -6.02 15.60
CA GLU A 314 -10.00 -6.84 16.74
C GLU A 314 -11.51 -7.10 16.68
N PHE A 315 -11.97 -8.26 17.16
CA PHE A 315 -13.41 -8.59 17.12
C PHE A 315 -14.27 -7.56 17.85
N GLU A 316 -13.74 -7.00 18.94
CA GLU A 316 -14.38 -5.95 19.73
C GLU A 316 -14.52 -4.63 18.94
N GLU A 317 -13.61 -4.38 17.99
CA GLU A 317 -13.67 -3.20 17.11
C GLU A 317 -14.78 -3.34 16.05
N LEU A 318 -15.21 -4.56 15.67
CA LEU A 318 -16.27 -4.76 14.67
C LEU A 318 -17.59 -4.12 15.11
N ASP A 319 -18.01 -4.35 16.36
CA ASP A 319 -19.22 -3.75 16.91
C ASP A 319 -19.09 -2.23 17.03
N LEU A 320 -17.90 -1.73 17.37
CA LEU A 320 -17.63 -0.30 17.39
C LEU A 320 -17.80 0.31 15.98
N ILE A 321 -17.20 -0.29 14.95
CA ILE A 321 -17.34 0.18 13.56
C ILE A 321 -18.81 0.14 13.13
N ARG A 322 -19.53 -0.95 13.42
CA ARG A 322 -20.97 -1.10 13.12
C ARG A 322 -21.76 0.06 13.70
N ASN A 323 -21.56 0.35 14.97
CA ASN A 323 -22.26 1.42 15.68
C ASN A 323 -21.88 2.81 15.11
N LEU A 324 -20.60 3.07 14.86
CA LEU A 324 -20.14 4.34 14.28
C LEU A 324 -20.77 4.61 12.90
N LEU A 325 -20.88 3.60 12.05
CA LEU A 325 -21.49 3.71 10.73
C LEU A 325 -23.01 3.91 10.80
N ILE A 326 -23.70 3.20 11.70
CA ILE A 326 -25.14 3.39 11.96
C ILE A 326 -25.40 4.80 12.50
N GLU A 327 -24.62 5.25 13.48
CA GLU A 327 -24.77 6.59 14.04
C GLU A 327 -24.50 7.69 13.01
N PHE A 328 -23.49 7.52 12.17
CA PHE A 328 -23.25 8.42 11.04
C PHE A 328 -24.39 8.40 10.03
N TYR A 329 -24.90 7.24 9.65
CA TYR A 329 -26.02 7.11 8.72
C TYR A 329 -27.28 7.80 9.26
N ASN A 330 -27.61 7.58 10.52
CA ASN A 330 -28.75 8.23 11.18
C ASN A 330 -28.57 9.75 11.26
N HIS A 331 -27.36 10.21 11.59
CA HIS A 331 -27.03 11.63 11.52
C HIS A 331 -27.20 12.17 10.09
N TYR A 332 -26.72 11.44 9.08
CA TYR A 332 -26.82 11.84 7.69
C TYR A 332 -28.27 11.98 7.24
N ALA A 333 -29.09 10.95 7.49
CA ALA A 333 -30.51 10.94 7.16
C ALA A 333 -31.28 12.11 7.82
N ASN A 334 -30.98 12.41 9.09
CA ASN A 334 -31.64 13.48 9.82
C ASN A 334 -31.16 14.88 9.39
N SER A 335 -29.84 15.11 9.32
CA SER A 335 -29.29 16.44 9.07
C SER A 335 -29.23 16.83 7.59
N TYR A 336 -29.02 15.88 6.69
CA TYR A 336 -28.87 16.13 5.25
C TYR A 336 -30.09 15.67 4.45
N GLY A 337 -30.77 14.61 4.90
CA GLY A 337 -32.01 14.10 4.31
C GLY A 337 -33.30 14.73 4.85
N VAL A 338 -33.23 15.41 6.00
CA VAL A 338 -34.34 16.11 6.69
C VAL A 338 -35.58 15.22 6.78
N GLY A 339 -35.44 14.04 7.39
CA GLY A 339 -36.57 13.13 7.65
C GLY A 339 -37.25 12.56 6.38
N GLY A 340 -36.59 12.63 5.23
CA GLY A 340 -37.13 12.12 3.96
C GLY A 340 -37.60 13.20 2.99
N GLU A 341 -37.65 14.47 3.42
CA GLU A 341 -38.05 15.59 2.55
C GLU A 341 -37.07 15.79 1.39
N ARG A 342 -35.79 15.45 1.60
CA ARG A 342 -34.74 15.58 0.59
C ARG A 342 -34.36 14.22 0.02
N LEU A 343 -35.32 13.56 -0.62
CA LEU A 343 -35.15 12.21 -1.19
C LEU A 343 -33.85 12.03 -2.01
N PRO A 344 -33.39 13.00 -2.85
CA PRO A 344 -32.14 12.85 -3.59
C PRO A 344 -30.87 12.73 -2.73
N ALA A 345 -30.92 13.05 -1.43
CA ALA A 345 -29.82 12.82 -0.49
C ALA A 345 -29.64 11.34 -0.14
N PHE A 346 -30.70 10.52 -0.21
CA PHE A 346 -30.66 9.11 0.16
C PHE A 346 -30.04 8.24 -0.94
N LEU A 347 -28.77 8.50 -1.24
CA LEU A 347 -28.02 7.71 -2.21
C LEU A 347 -27.76 6.31 -1.66
N ILE A 348 -27.77 5.33 -2.56
CA ILE A 348 -27.51 3.93 -2.20
C ILE A 348 -26.14 3.73 -1.55
N SER A 349 -25.15 4.57 -1.88
CA SER A 349 -23.84 4.56 -1.25
C SER A 349 -23.89 4.87 0.25
N PHE A 350 -24.85 5.67 0.74
CA PHE A 350 -25.01 5.85 2.20
C PHE A 350 -25.69 4.65 2.84
N HIS A 351 -26.61 3.97 2.15
CA HIS A 351 -27.22 2.74 2.64
C HIS A 351 -26.19 1.61 2.75
N TYR A 352 -25.27 1.48 1.79
CA TYR A 352 -24.21 0.48 1.81
C TYR A 352 -23.25 0.60 2.99
N LEU A 353 -23.21 1.74 3.69
CA LEU A 353 -22.46 1.85 4.95
C LEU A 353 -22.93 0.86 6.02
N LEU A 354 -24.22 0.46 5.98
CA LEU A 354 -24.80 -0.45 6.96
C LEU A 354 -24.34 -1.90 6.80
N HIS A 355 -23.77 -2.26 5.64
CA HIS A 355 -23.36 -3.63 5.30
C HIS A 355 -21.83 -3.81 5.26
N VAL A 356 -21.06 -2.77 5.66
CA VAL A 356 -19.60 -2.83 5.63
C VAL A 356 -19.06 -3.92 6.55
N ILE A 357 -19.68 -4.10 7.73
CA ILE A 357 -19.23 -5.11 8.69
C ILE A 357 -19.53 -6.50 8.18
N ASP A 358 -20.70 -6.70 7.58
CA ASP A 358 -21.05 -7.98 6.97
C ASP A 358 -20.00 -8.38 5.92
N SER A 359 -19.54 -7.43 5.09
CA SER A 359 -18.42 -7.67 4.15
C SER A 359 -17.08 -7.98 4.85
N ILE A 360 -16.78 -7.37 6.01
CA ILE A 360 -15.55 -7.67 6.77
C ILE A 360 -15.63 -9.06 7.39
N GLU A 361 -16.78 -9.41 7.95
CA GLU A 361 -17.05 -10.73 8.53
C GLU A 361 -16.96 -11.80 7.45
N ASP A 362 -17.54 -11.57 6.27
CA ASP A 362 -17.55 -12.53 5.15
C ASP A 362 -16.17 -12.75 4.50
N PHE A 363 -15.44 -11.67 4.20
CA PHE A 363 -14.23 -11.73 3.37
C PHE A 363 -12.91 -11.45 4.10
N GLY A 364 -12.96 -11.12 5.40
CA GLY A 364 -11.81 -10.69 6.18
C GLY A 364 -11.56 -9.17 6.11
N PRO A 365 -10.34 -8.67 6.32
CA PRO A 365 -10.09 -7.24 6.43
C PRO A 365 -10.24 -6.55 5.06
N CYS A 366 -10.79 -5.33 5.05
CA CYS A 366 -11.08 -4.55 3.82
C CYS A 366 -9.90 -4.47 2.82
N ARG A 367 -8.67 -4.40 3.32
CA ARG A 367 -7.43 -4.37 2.50
C ARG A 367 -7.25 -5.61 1.63
N GLY A 368 -7.88 -6.73 1.98
CA GLY A 368 -7.83 -7.99 1.26
C GLY A 368 -8.64 -7.99 -0.03
N PHE A 369 -9.68 -7.14 -0.11
CA PHE A 369 -10.63 -7.13 -1.23
C PHE A 369 -10.94 -5.73 -1.80
N TRP A 370 -10.31 -4.67 -1.29
CA TRP A 370 -10.40 -3.33 -1.89
C TRP A 370 -9.85 -3.28 -3.33
N GLN A 371 -10.31 -2.31 -4.13
CA GLN A 371 -10.04 -2.28 -5.57
C GLN A 371 -8.77 -1.54 -5.99
N PHE A 372 -7.97 -1.02 -5.05
CA PHE A 372 -6.71 -0.33 -5.38
C PHE A 372 -5.75 -1.17 -6.26
N PRO A 373 -5.54 -2.49 -5.99
CA PRO A 373 -4.69 -3.32 -6.83
C PRO A 373 -5.26 -3.49 -8.25
N MET A 374 -6.58 -3.65 -8.37
CA MET A 374 -7.27 -3.81 -9.65
C MET A 374 -7.15 -2.53 -10.50
N GLU A 375 -7.49 -1.37 -9.92
CA GLU A 375 -7.36 -0.06 -10.58
C GLU A 375 -5.92 0.22 -11.02
N ARG A 376 -4.94 -0.12 -10.17
CA ARG A 376 -3.52 0.00 -10.54
C ARG A 376 -3.18 -0.91 -11.72
N PHE A 377 -3.67 -2.15 -11.71
CA PHE A 377 -3.45 -3.08 -12.81
C PHE A 377 -4.09 -2.58 -14.12
N CYS A 378 -5.32 -2.09 -14.10
CA CYS A 378 -5.96 -1.44 -15.24
C CYS A 378 -5.13 -0.25 -15.76
N GLY A 379 -4.64 0.59 -14.85
CA GLY A 379 -3.73 1.70 -15.18
C GLY A 379 -2.41 1.26 -15.81
N MET A 380 -1.89 0.07 -15.49
CA MET A 380 -0.72 -0.53 -16.13
C MET A 380 -1.03 -1.11 -17.51
N LEU A 381 -2.27 -1.55 -17.76
CA LEU A 381 -2.69 -2.13 -19.03
C LEU A 381 -2.96 -1.08 -20.11
N ILE A 382 -3.53 0.08 -19.75
CA ILE A 382 -3.88 1.14 -20.71
C ILE A 382 -2.69 1.55 -21.60
N PRO A 383 -1.48 1.83 -21.07
CA PRO A 383 -0.31 2.18 -21.88
C PRO A 383 0.19 1.06 -22.81
N LEU A 384 -0.22 -0.19 -22.59
CA LEU A 384 0.15 -1.30 -23.46
C LEU A 384 -0.61 -1.26 -24.79
N VAL A 385 -1.71 -0.51 -24.89
CA VAL A 385 -2.50 -0.38 -26.11
C VAL A 385 -1.85 0.64 -27.06
N SER A 386 -1.06 0.16 -28.00
CA SER A 386 -0.41 0.98 -29.04
C SER A 386 -1.11 0.89 -30.41
N SER A 387 -1.97 -0.10 -30.63
CA SER A 387 -2.72 -0.26 -31.89
C SER A 387 -4.10 0.41 -31.83
N ARG A 388 -4.35 1.35 -32.74
CA ARG A 388 -5.69 1.94 -32.94
C ARG A 388 -6.64 1.04 -33.75
N LYS A 389 -6.09 0.12 -34.56
CA LYS A 389 -6.88 -0.76 -35.45
C LYS A 389 -7.37 -2.02 -34.72
N LEU A 390 -6.50 -2.63 -33.91
CA LEU A 390 -6.80 -3.88 -33.20
C LEU A 390 -6.33 -3.76 -31.73
N PRO A 391 -6.98 -2.90 -30.92
CA PRO A 391 -6.53 -2.58 -29.57
C PRO A 391 -6.49 -3.80 -28.65
N TYR A 392 -7.54 -4.64 -28.66
CA TYR A 392 -7.61 -5.82 -27.79
C TYR A 392 -6.58 -6.89 -28.14
N VAL A 393 -6.33 -7.13 -29.44
CA VAL A 393 -5.32 -8.09 -29.90
C VAL A 393 -3.92 -7.62 -29.51
N ASN A 394 -3.66 -6.31 -29.66
CA ASN A 394 -2.39 -5.71 -29.27
C ASN A 394 -2.17 -5.78 -27.76
N LEU A 395 -3.18 -5.42 -26.96
CA LEU A 395 -3.16 -5.54 -25.51
C LEU A 395 -2.86 -6.96 -25.08
N PHE A 396 -3.62 -7.94 -25.59
CA PHE A 396 -3.45 -9.34 -25.26
C PHE A 396 -2.03 -9.84 -25.58
N ASN A 397 -1.49 -9.48 -26.75
CA ASN A 397 -0.11 -9.84 -27.13
C ASN A 397 0.94 -9.28 -26.18
N ASN A 398 0.75 -8.04 -25.71
CA ASN A 398 1.65 -7.39 -24.77
C ASN A 398 1.54 -8.02 -23.36
N VAL A 399 0.32 -8.30 -22.89
CA VAL A 399 0.09 -9.02 -21.63
C VAL A 399 0.69 -10.42 -21.69
N LEU A 400 0.46 -11.19 -22.76
CA LEU A 400 1.04 -12.52 -22.93
C LEU A 400 2.57 -12.48 -22.92
N MET A 401 3.17 -11.47 -23.55
CA MET A 401 4.62 -11.29 -23.55
C MET A 401 5.15 -10.98 -22.13
N GLN A 402 4.49 -10.08 -21.39
CA GLN A 402 4.85 -9.78 -20.00
C GLN A 402 4.69 -11.01 -19.09
N GLU A 403 3.58 -11.73 -19.20
CA GLU A 403 3.35 -12.97 -18.46
C GLU A 403 4.47 -13.97 -18.75
N ARG A 404 4.83 -14.21 -20.02
CA ARG A 404 5.94 -15.10 -20.36
C ARG A 404 7.26 -14.70 -19.70
N PHE A 405 7.58 -13.41 -19.64
CA PHE A 405 8.79 -12.96 -18.95
C PHE A 405 8.74 -13.15 -17.43
N LYS A 406 7.57 -12.97 -16.79
CA LYS A 406 7.41 -13.26 -15.35
C LYS A 406 7.77 -14.73 -15.06
N TYR A 407 7.29 -15.67 -15.86
CA TYR A 407 7.60 -17.09 -15.67
C TYR A 407 8.99 -17.50 -16.18
N LEU A 408 9.56 -16.78 -17.15
CA LEU A 408 10.95 -16.99 -17.57
C LEU A 408 11.94 -16.75 -16.42
N GLN A 409 11.66 -15.79 -15.54
CA GLN A 409 12.47 -15.51 -14.34
C GLN A 409 12.51 -16.67 -13.34
N LEU A 410 11.50 -17.55 -13.37
CA LEU A 410 11.44 -18.72 -12.50
C LEU A 410 12.35 -19.87 -12.97
N LEU A 411 12.86 -19.80 -14.21
CA LEU A 411 13.77 -20.77 -14.79
C LEU A 411 15.23 -20.34 -14.53
N PRO A 412 16.02 -21.05 -13.71
CA PRO A 412 17.32 -20.58 -13.21
C PRO A 412 18.29 -20.12 -14.31
N ILE A 413 18.45 -20.93 -15.37
CA ILE A 413 19.36 -20.63 -16.50
C ILE A 413 18.99 -19.31 -17.18
N TYR A 414 17.70 -19.07 -17.38
CA TYR A 414 17.22 -17.84 -18.02
C TYR A 414 17.20 -16.66 -17.06
N ASN A 415 16.91 -16.89 -15.78
CA ASN A 415 17.00 -15.86 -14.74
C ASN A 415 18.41 -15.25 -14.73
N GLU A 416 19.43 -16.10 -14.69
CA GLU A 416 20.83 -15.69 -14.71
C GLU A 416 21.19 -15.02 -16.05
N LYS A 417 20.95 -15.69 -17.19
CA LYS A 417 21.43 -15.19 -18.48
C LYS A 417 20.67 -13.98 -19.02
N VAL A 418 19.37 -13.87 -18.75
CA VAL A 418 18.54 -12.77 -19.29
C VAL A 418 18.46 -11.60 -18.30
N PHE A 419 18.33 -11.87 -17.00
CA PHE A 419 17.96 -10.84 -16.03
C PHE A 419 19.11 -10.32 -15.17
N SER A 420 20.27 -10.97 -15.12
CA SER A 420 21.45 -10.50 -14.35
C SER A 420 21.78 -9.03 -14.57
N ASN A 421 21.76 -8.55 -15.82
CA ASN A 421 22.04 -7.16 -16.17
C ASN A 421 21.00 -6.16 -15.66
N PHE A 422 19.82 -6.64 -15.23
CA PHE A 422 18.70 -5.83 -14.77
C PHE A 422 18.45 -5.97 -13.26
N LYS A 423 19.15 -6.87 -12.56
CA LYS A 423 19.06 -6.97 -11.09
C LYS A 423 19.75 -5.75 -10.47
N GLU A 424 19.21 -5.27 -9.35
CA GLU A 424 19.89 -4.22 -8.57
C GLU A 424 21.31 -4.69 -8.24
N LYS A 425 22.30 -3.80 -8.44
CA LYS A 425 23.69 -4.09 -8.08
C LYS A 425 23.76 -4.43 -6.59
N GLU A 426 24.65 -5.35 -6.21
CA GLU A 426 24.93 -5.68 -4.80
C GLU A 426 25.07 -4.42 -3.94
N LYS A 427 24.67 -4.52 -2.66
CA LYS A 427 24.77 -3.43 -1.68
C LYS A 427 26.18 -2.84 -1.74
N LYS A 428 26.28 -1.61 -2.26
CA LYS A 428 27.55 -0.88 -2.32
C LYS A 428 28.07 -0.69 -0.90
N THR A 429 29.34 -1.02 -0.65
CA THR A 429 30.04 -0.56 0.55
C THR A 429 30.32 0.93 0.38
N TRP A 430 29.96 1.72 1.39
CA TRP A 430 30.13 3.17 1.36
C TRP A 430 31.10 3.60 2.47
N PRO A 431 31.89 4.66 2.25
CA PRO A 431 32.70 5.23 3.31
C PRO A 431 31.83 5.83 4.42
N VAL A 432 32.35 5.86 5.66
CA VAL A 432 31.63 6.28 6.89
C VAL A 432 30.97 7.66 6.82
N HIS A 433 31.57 8.61 6.09
CA HIS A 433 30.98 9.94 5.90
C HIS A 433 29.73 9.91 5.00
N ARG A 434 29.50 8.83 4.25
CA ARG A 434 28.33 8.61 3.39
C ARG A 434 27.29 7.73 4.04
N VAL A 435 27.71 6.59 4.58
CA VAL A 435 26.83 5.65 5.29
C VAL A 435 27.58 5.10 6.49
N TYR A 436 26.93 5.10 7.66
CA TYR A 436 27.48 4.52 8.88
C TYR A 436 26.47 3.58 9.54
N SER A 437 26.95 2.42 9.94
CA SER A 437 26.30 1.53 10.90
C SER A 437 27.40 0.75 11.64
N ASN A 438 27.07 0.19 12.80
CA ASN A 438 27.96 -0.71 13.53
C ASN A 438 27.24 -2.02 13.90
N GLU A 439 27.94 -2.97 14.52
CA GLU A 439 27.40 -4.29 14.85
C GLU A 439 26.12 -4.26 15.70
N LEU A 440 25.92 -3.22 16.53
CA LEU A 440 24.70 -3.06 17.31
C LEU A 440 23.47 -2.74 16.44
N TYR A 441 23.69 -2.14 15.27
CA TYR A 441 22.61 -1.54 14.46
C TYR A 441 22.55 -2.04 13.01
N VAL A 442 23.56 -2.76 12.51
CA VAL A 442 23.72 -3.11 11.08
C VAL A 442 22.56 -3.88 10.46
N HIS A 443 21.76 -4.55 11.30
CA HIS A 443 20.58 -5.29 10.86
C HIS A 443 19.29 -4.46 10.88
N GLU A 444 19.33 -3.25 11.47
CA GLU A 444 18.15 -2.42 11.69
C GLU A 444 18.24 -0.99 11.14
N TYR A 445 19.42 -0.36 11.22
CA TYR A 445 19.59 1.07 10.99
C TYR A 445 20.90 1.41 10.29
N GLU A 446 20.85 2.43 9.42
CA GLU A 446 22.01 3.01 8.77
C GLU A 446 21.88 4.55 8.78
N PHE A 447 22.91 5.28 9.24
CA PHE A 447 22.97 6.73 9.04
C PHE A 447 23.50 7.08 7.67
N TYR A 448 22.99 8.16 7.09
CA TYR A 448 23.38 8.69 5.79
C TYR A 448 23.82 10.15 5.88
N SER A 449 24.67 10.58 4.94
CA SER A 449 25.02 11.98 4.73
C SER A 449 23.79 12.91 4.72
N PRO A 450 23.94 14.19 5.10
CA PRO A 450 25.17 14.94 5.35
C PRO A 450 25.90 14.49 6.62
N PHE A 451 27.22 14.63 6.63
CA PHE A 451 28.11 14.24 7.71
C PHE A 451 29.01 15.41 8.10
N VAL A 452 29.10 15.71 9.39
CA VAL A 452 30.04 16.71 9.95
C VAL A 452 30.52 16.24 11.31
N ASN A 453 31.81 16.41 11.61
CA ASN A 453 32.33 16.26 12.96
C ASN A 453 32.07 17.54 13.76
N CYS A 454 31.50 17.39 14.95
CA CYS A 454 31.08 18.50 15.80
C CYS A 454 31.61 18.33 17.23
N VAL A 455 31.58 19.43 17.98
CA VAL A 455 31.90 19.45 19.42
C VAL A 455 30.62 19.77 20.19
N LEU A 456 30.35 19.02 21.25
CA LEU A 456 29.18 19.22 22.11
C LEU A 456 29.26 20.57 22.82
N THR A 457 28.17 21.31 22.82
CA THR A 457 28.01 22.47 23.70
C THR A 457 27.80 22.03 25.16
N LYS A 458 28.04 22.92 26.13
CA LYS A 458 27.81 22.63 27.56
C LYS A 458 26.40 22.08 27.85
N ASN A 459 25.39 22.60 27.16
CA ASN A 459 24.01 22.14 27.30
C ASN A 459 23.79 20.75 26.70
N GLU A 460 24.43 20.46 25.56
CA GLU A 460 24.37 19.14 24.93
C GLU A 460 25.08 18.09 25.78
N VAL A 461 26.22 18.42 26.40
CA VAL A 461 26.90 17.53 27.36
C VAL A 461 25.97 17.15 28.51
N ILE A 462 25.27 18.13 29.11
CA ILE A 462 24.33 17.86 30.22
C ILE A 462 23.22 16.90 29.78
N LYS A 463 22.61 17.14 28.62
CA LYS A 463 21.53 16.30 28.08
C LYS A 463 22.01 14.90 27.70
N LEU A 464 23.22 14.80 27.16
CA LEU A 464 23.80 13.51 26.78
C LEU A 464 24.17 12.70 28.03
N LYS A 465 24.66 13.34 29.10
CA LYS A 465 24.84 12.69 30.41
C LYS A 465 23.54 12.15 30.96
N GLN A 466 22.45 12.92 30.89
CA GLN A 466 21.13 12.47 31.30
C GLN A 466 20.66 11.24 30.48
N CYS A 467 20.90 11.26 29.17
CA CYS A 467 20.57 10.13 28.30
C CYS A 467 21.37 8.86 28.69
N TYR A 468 22.69 8.96 28.86
CA TYR A 468 23.51 7.83 29.31
C TYR A 468 23.14 7.34 30.71
N ALA A 469 22.83 8.25 31.63
CA ALA A 469 22.35 7.91 32.95
C ALA A 469 21.09 7.03 32.88
N ALA A 470 20.14 7.37 32.00
CA ALA A 470 18.96 6.55 31.75
C ALA A 470 19.30 5.19 31.13
N ILE A 471 20.15 5.15 30.11
CA ILE A 471 20.57 3.90 29.42
C ILE A 471 21.20 2.90 30.39
N PHE A 472 22.09 3.39 31.26
CA PHE A 472 22.81 2.55 32.22
C PHE A 472 22.11 2.43 33.57
N GLN A 473 20.94 3.06 33.75
CA GLN A 473 20.18 3.11 35.01
C GLN A 473 21.05 3.60 36.19
N LYS A 474 21.76 4.70 35.98
CA LYS A 474 22.67 5.33 36.95
C LYS A 474 22.30 6.78 37.22
N ASN A 475 22.86 7.36 38.27
CA ASN A 475 22.74 8.81 38.50
C ASN A 475 23.54 9.60 37.46
N THR A 476 23.06 10.80 37.08
CA THR A 476 23.77 11.65 36.10
C THR A 476 25.17 12.05 36.57
N SER A 477 25.40 12.15 37.89
CA SER A 477 26.72 12.41 38.48
C SER A 477 27.73 11.29 38.27
N GLU A 478 27.26 10.06 38.02
CA GLU A 478 28.11 8.88 37.78
C GLU A 478 28.56 8.78 36.31
N ILE A 479 28.00 9.60 35.42
CA ILE A 479 28.41 9.70 34.01
C ILE A 479 29.55 10.72 33.90
N THR A 480 30.78 10.23 34.10
CA THR A 480 32.03 10.97 33.88
C THR A 480 32.59 10.73 32.48
N ASP A 481 33.55 11.53 32.04
CA ASP A 481 34.37 11.23 30.83
C ASP A 481 33.61 11.15 29.49
N ILE A 482 32.59 11.99 29.31
CA ILE A 482 31.96 12.18 27.99
C ILE A 482 32.94 12.85 27.02
N LYS A 483 33.21 12.20 25.89
CA LYS A 483 33.97 12.80 24.79
C LYS A 483 33.17 13.97 24.21
N GLU A 484 33.80 15.13 24.05
CA GLU A 484 33.09 16.28 23.48
C GLU A 484 32.91 16.17 21.96
N ASN A 485 33.74 15.38 21.28
CA ASN A 485 33.66 15.18 19.84
C ASN A 485 32.60 14.13 19.48
N TYR A 486 31.80 14.43 18.46
CA TYR A 486 30.81 13.50 17.93
C TYR A 486 30.67 13.64 16.41
N ALA A 487 30.20 12.57 15.77
CA ALA A 487 29.86 12.58 14.37
C ALA A 487 28.38 12.88 14.20
N LYS A 488 28.04 13.91 13.41
CA LYS A 488 26.68 14.35 13.14
C LYS A 488 26.23 13.86 11.76
N TYR A 489 25.04 13.28 11.69
CA TYR A 489 24.41 12.77 10.48
C TYR A 489 23.05 13.45 10.23
N GLY A 490 22.68 13.59 8.95
CA GLY A 490 21.42 14.24 8.59
C GLY A 490 20.26 13.28 8.28
N LYS A 491 20.54 11.98 8.12
CA LYS A 491 19.52 10.99 7.73
C LYS A 491 19.75 9.65 8.41
N LEU A 492 18.65 8.93 8.62
CA LEU A 492 18.58 7.57 9.09
C LEU A 492 17.78 6.75 8.08
N ARG A 493 18.24 5.54 7.77
CA ARG A 493 17.51 4.54 7.01
C ARG A 493 17.24 3.34 7.90
N THR A 494 16.01 2.84 7.86
CA THR A 494 15.60 1.61 8.55
C THR A 494 15.82 0.37 7.67
N LYS A 495 15.80 -0.83 8.26
CA LYS A 495 15.88 -2.12 7.54
C LYS A 495 14.86 -2.27 6.42
N ASP A 496 13.66 -1.71 6.63
CA ASP A 496 12.54 -1.78 5.68
C ASP A 496 12.70 -0.77 4.53
N GLY A 497 13.78 0.01 4.55
CA GLY A 497 14.14 0.95 3.49
C GLY A 497 13.61 2.37 3.69
N ASN A 498 12.82 2.63 4.75
CA ASN A 498 12.29 3.97 5.04
C ASN A 498 13.41 4.91 5.43
N ILE A 499 13.36 6.15 4.93
CA ILE A 499 14.33 7.21 5.21
C ILE A 499 13.68 8.26 6.09
N ILE A 500 14.34 8.59 7.19
CA ILE A 500 13.98 9.65 8.13
C ILE A 500 15.09 10.70 8.02
N SER A 501 14.79 11.90 7.53
CA SER A 501 15.77 12.99 7.55
C SER A 501 15.70 13.77 8.86
N SER A 502 16.62 14.71 9.02
CA SER A 502 16.62 15.66 10.12
C SER A 502 16.34 17.08 9.63
N LYS A 503 15.91 17.96 10.54
CA LYS A 503 15.71 19.37 10.25
C LYS A 503 16.99 20.05 9.77
N TRP A 504 18.16 19.63 10.28
CA TRP A 504 19.46 20.09 9.81
C TRP A 504 19.70 19.83 8.31
N TRP A 505 19.12 18.77 7.74
CA TRP A 505 19.23 18.50 6.30
C TRP A 505 18.38 19.44 5.44
N LYS A 506 17.22 19.90 5.94
CA LYS A 506 16.27 20.67 5.14
C LYS A 506 16.79 22.10 4.89
N LYS A 507 17.13 22.41 3.63
CA LYS A 507 17.56 23.75 3.21
C LYS A 507 16.37 24.70 3.09
N GLU A 508 16.59 26.00 3.26
CA GLU A 508 15.54 27.05 3.24
C GLU A 508 14.73 27.09 1.92
N ASN A 509 15.25 26.55 0.82
CA ASN A 509 14.57 26.48 -0.48
C ASN A 509 14.27 25.04 -0.95
N ASP A 510 14.35 24.05 -0.05
CA ASP A 510 14.03 22.67 -0.41
C ASP A 510 12.51 22.42 -0.43
N SER A 511 11.98 22.21 -1.64
CA SER A 511 10.58 21.85 -1.88
C SER A 511 10.23 20.42 -1.45
N SER A 512 11.23 19.64 -1.02
CA SER A 512 11.02 18.29 -0.49
C SER A 512 10.10 18.29 0.74
N ARG A 513 9.38 17.17 0.85
CA ARG A 513 8.44 16.88 1.94
C ARG A 513 9.20 16.65 3.25
N ASN A 514 8.68 17.20 4.36
CA ASN A 514 9.25 16.96 5.69
C ASN A 514 9.08 15.49 6.09
N ASP A 515 10.19 14.85 6.43
CA ASP A 515 10.29 13.46 6.91
C ASP A 515 11.06 13.38 8.25
N PHE A 516 11.16 14.49 8.97
CA PHE A 516 11.85 14.60 10.26
C PHE A 516 10.90 14.67 11.47
N CYS A 517 9.58 14.53 11.27
CA CYS A 517 8.63 14.41 12.38
C CYS A 517 8.42 12.93 12.70
N VAL A 518 8.49 12.57 13.97
CA VAL A 518 8.50 11.17 14.41
C VAL A 518 7.62 10.95 15.65
N ALA A 519 7.06 9.75 15.76
CA ALA A 519 6.59 9.16 17.00
C ALA A 519 7.70 8.26 17.56
N ILE A 520 7.94 8.29 18.87
CA ILE A 520 9.02 7.57 19.53
C ILE A 520 8.48 6.96 20.82
N ASN A 521 8.65 5.66 21.00
CA ASN A 521 8.37 5.02 22.28
C ASN A 521 9.55 5.20 23.21
N LEU A 522 9.32 5.87 24.34
CA LEU A 522 10.30 6.08 25.40
C LEU A 522 9.90 5.30 26.64
N THR A 523 10.87 4.67 27.29
CA THR A 523 10.68 4.17 28.64
C THR A 523 10.92 5.33 29.62
N VAL A 524 9.88 5.76 30.31
CA VAL A 524 9.90 6.87 31.28
C VAL A 524 9.68 6.30 32.69
N ASP A 525 10.42 6.80 33.68
CA ASP A 525 10.15 6.50 35.09
C ASP A 525 9.05 7.44 35.63
N LEU A 526 7.90 6.87 35.99
CA LEU A 526 6.77 7.62 36.53
C LEU A 526 7.07 8.25 37.90
N GLN A 527 8.16 7.84 38.55
CA GLN A 527 8.57 8.28 39.87
C GLN A 527 9.83 9.17 39.84
N GLU A 528 10.20 9.72 38.68
CA GLU A 528 11.39 10.59 38.49
C GLU A 528 11.48 11.74 39.52
N ARG A 529 10.35 12.21 40.06
CA ARG A 529 10.29 13.28 41.07
C ARG A 529 10.42 12.80 42.53
N ASN A 530 10.43 11.49 42.78
CA ASN A 530 10.49 10.88 44.10
C ASN A 530 11.60 9.82 44.19
N TYR A 531 12.82 10.29 44.43
CA TYR A 531 14.06 9.49 44.46
C TYR A 531 14.11 8.32 45.46
N ARG A 532 13.11 8.17 46.34
CA ARG A 532 13.05 7.10 47.35
C ARG A 532 12.09 5.97 46.96
N ALA A 533 11.35 6.14 45.87
CA ALA A 533 10.35 5.18 45.44
C ALA A 533 10.95 4.20 44.39
N PRO A 534 10.51 2.94 44.36
CA PRO A 534 11.08 1.93 43.47
C PRO A 534 10.80 2.25 41.99
N LEU A 535 11.83 2.08 41.15
CA LEU A 535 11.81 2.36 39.72
C LEU A 535 10.50 1.87 39.05
N ASN A 536 9.71 2.79 38.50
CA ASN A 536 8.43 2.47 37.87
C ASN A 536 8.44 2.90 36.41
N LEU A 537 8.97 2.02 35.56
CA LEU A 537 9.16 2.25 34.14
C LEU A 537 7.88 1.98 33.35
N ARG A 538 7.48 2.94 32.52
CA ARG A 538 6.40 2.79 31.55
C ARG A 538 6.85 3.22 30.17
N GLU A 539 6.47 2.46 29.15
CA GLU A 539 6.60 2.92 27.76
C GLU A 539 5.53 3.99 27.47
N GLU A 540 5.99 5.15 27.03
CA GLU A 540 5.18 6.26 26.60
C GLU A 540 5.56 6.64 25.16
N GLU A 541 4.55 6.71 24.29
CA GLU A 541 4.73 7.26 22.94
C GLU A 541 4.80 8.79 23.02
N ILE A 542 5.90 9.35 22.54
CA ILE A 542 6.11 10.80 22.42
C ILE A 542 6.20 11.21 20.95
N PHE A 543 5.91 12.48 20.66
CA PHE A 543 6.02 13.04 19.32
C PHE A 543 7.07 14.15 19.30
N GLY A 544 7.75 14.31 18.18
CA GLY A 544 8.75 15.37 18.05
C GLY A 544 9.35 15.52 16.67
N GLN A 545 10.32 16.42 16.58
CA GLN A 545 11.11 16.67 15.37
C GLN A 545 12.56 16.28 15.59
N ILE A 546 13.12 15.52 14.66
CA ILE A 546 14.54 15.21 14.62
C ILE A 546 15.30 16.47 14.16
N GLU A 547 16.14 17.02 15.03
CA GLU A 547 17.05 18.11 14.66
C GLU A 547 18.24 17.58 13.88
N TYR A 548 18.86 16.51 14.39
CA TYR A 548 19.95 15.79 13.75
C TYR A 548 20.15 14.40 14.37
N PHE A 549 20.88 13.56 13.67
CA PHE A 549 21.37 12.29 14.19
C PHE A 549 22.83 12.42 14.60
N MET A 550 23.29 11.60 15.54
CA MET A 550 24.69 11.58 15.94
C MET A 550 25.17 10.21 16.33
N VAL A 551 26.46 9.97 16.15
CA VAL A 551 27.19 8.86 16.72
C VAL A 551 28.11 9.42 17.80
N HIS A 552 28.05 8.81 18.98
CA HIS A 552 28.93 9.17 20.08
C HIS A 552 29.48 7.93 20.76
N GLU A 553 30.75 8.00 21.14
CA GLU A 553 31.46 6.92 21.79
C GLU A 553 31.51 7.14 23.30
N PHE A 554 31.06 6.16 24.07
CA PHE A 554 31.17 6.15 25.52
C PHE A 554 31.62 4.76 25.98
N GLN A 555 32.63 4.70 26.85
CA GLN A 555 33.24 3.44 27.31
C GLN A 555 33.66 2.50 26.15
N ASN A 556 34.32 3.05 25.13
CA ASN A 556 34.76 2.34 23.92
C ASN A 556 33.62 1.71 23.09
N GLN A 557 32.38 2.13 23.31
CA GLN A 557 31.22 1.69 22.52
C GLN A 557 30.62 2.88 21.79
N GLU A 558 30.55 2.80 20.46
CA GLU A 558 29.81 3.77 19.65
C GLU A 558 28.31 3.46 19.68
N ARG A 559 27.52 4.49 20.00
CA ARG A 559 26.05 4.42 20.03
C ARG A 559 25.45 5.48 19.11
N MET A 560 24.32 5.11 18.51
CA MET A 560 23.59 5.97 17.58
C MET A 560 22.47 6.69 18.33
N PHE A 561 22.40 8.01 18.17
CA PHE A 561 21.40 8.86 18.81
C PHE A 561 20.66 9.74 17.80
N ALA A 562 19.47 10.18 18.18
CA ALA A 562 18.74 11.26 17.57
C ALA A 562 18.60 12.42 18.56
N TYR A 563 18.85 13.65 18.13
CA TYR A 563 18.55 14.85 18.91
C TYR A 563 17.17 15.37 18.54
N ILE A 564 16.25 15.40 19.49
CA ILE A 564 14.82 15.50 19.21
C ILE A 564 14.22 16.65 19.98
N ARG A 565 13.43 17.47 19.27
CA ARG A 565 12.56 18.48 19.86
C ARG A 565 11.19 17.88 20.09
N LYS A 566 10.85 17.57 21.35
CA LYS A 566 9.54 17.01 21.68
C LYS A 566 8.42 18.04 21.47
N ILE A 567 7.20 17.57 21.28
CA ILE A 567 6.02 18.39 21.55
C ILE A 567 5.92 18.64 23.06
N LYS A 568 5.35 19.79 23.46
CA LYS A 568 5.18 20.13 24.87
C LYS A 568 4.13 19.24 25.54
N LYS A 569 3.00 19.06 24.86
CA LYS A 569 1.88 18.26 25.31
C LYS A 569 1.03 17.86 24.10
N LEU A 570 0.57 16.62 24.08
CA LEU A 570 -0.45 16.17 23.14
C LEU A 570 -1.82 16.47 23.73
N GLU A 571 -2.58 17.34 23.08
CA GLU A 571 -3.97 17.61 23.42
C GLU A 571 -4.88 16.60 22.71
N LYS A 572 -5.93 16.16 23.40
CA LYS A 572 -6.96 15.28 22.84
C LYS A 572 -8.31 15.96 22.97
N ASN A 573 -8.98 16.18 21.85
CA ASN A 573 -10.37 16.59 21.87
C ASN A 573 -11.25 15.33 22.00
N SER A 574 -11.81 15.12 23.19
CA SER A 574 -12.64 13.94 23.49
C SER A 574 -13.89 13.84 22.62
N SER A 575 -14.42 14.96 22.09
CA SER A 575 -15.67 14.95 21.34
C SER A 575 -15.54 14.41 19.91
N VAL A 576 -14.37 14.55 19.27
CA VAL A 576 -14.14 14.15 17.85
C VAL A 576 -12.89 13.29 17.68
N ASN A 577 -12.34 12.73 18.76
CA ASN A 577 -11.10 11.94 18.80
C ASN A 577 -9.94 12.58 18.00
N LEU A 578 -9.83 13.91 18.07
CA LEU A 578 -8.80 14.69 17.37
C LEU A 578 -7.63 14.93 18.31
N LYS A 579 -6.45 14.42 17.95
CA LYS A 579 -5.17 14.71 18.61
C LYS A 579 -4.56 15.96 17.98
N PHE A 580 -4.00 16.87 18.77
CA PHE A 580 -3.25 18.02 18.27
C PHE A 580 -2.20 18.53 19.28
N PHE A 581 -1.26 19.39 18.86
CA PHE A 581 -0.39 20.14 19.77
C PHE A 581 -0.22 21.61 19.35
N ASP A 582 0.16 22.48 20.29
CA ASP A 582 0.27 23.93 20.08
C ASP A 582 1.72 24.45 20.12
N SER A 583 2.63 23.69 20.73
CA SER A 583 3.98 24.14 21.01
C SER A 583 4.97 22.99 21.17
N PHE A 584 6.24 23.27 20.85
CA PHE A 584 7.35 22.37 21.09
C PHE A 584 7.94 22.58 22.48
N GLY A 585 8.28 21.47 23.14
CA GLY A 585 8.97 21.40 24.41
C GLY A 585 10.50 21.34 24.26
N PRO A 586 11.20 20.84 25.29
CA PRO A 586 12.66 20.83 25.32
C PRO A 586 13.27 19.83 24.31
N LEU A 587 14.53 20.10 23.98
CA LEU A 587 15.37 19.21 23.20
C LEU A 587 16.02 18.14 24.09
N GLN A 588 16.09 16.90 23.61
CA GLN A 588 16.79 15.81 24.31
C GLN A 588 17.44 14.82 23.34
N TYR A 589 18.34 13.99 23.87
CA TYR A 589 18.90 12.86 23.12
C TYR A 589 18.06 11.59 23.31
N VAL A 590 17.71 11.04 22.16
CA VAL A 590 17.18 9.73 21.78
C VAL A 590 18.22 8.65 21.55
N GLU A 591 18.50 7.64 22.37
CA GLU A 591 19.27 6.49 21.82
C GLU A 591 18.40 5.73 20.81
N ILE A 592 18.97 5.40 19.66
CA ILE A 592 18.30 4.57 18.66
C ILE A 592 18.38 3.12 19.12
N ASN A 593 17.54 2.72 20.07
CA ASN A 593 17.43 1.32 20.51
C ASN A 593 15.95 0.93 20.49
N MET A 594 15.59 -0.16 19.81
CA MET A 594 14.26 -0.78 19.93
C MET A 594 14.40 -2.27 20.21
N LYS A 595 13.76 -2.73 21.29
CA LYS A 595 13.58 -4.16 21.57
C LYS A 595 12.57 -4.75 20.61
N ILE A 596 12.86 -5.97 20.15
CA ILE A 596 11.95 -6.89 19.50
C ILE A 596 10.82 -7.23 20.47
N GLY A 597 9.62 -6.79 20.14
CA GLY A 597 8.37 -7.13 20.82
C GLY A 597 7.19 -6.70 19.96
N ASN A 598 6.94 -7.40 18.84
CA ASN A 598 5.76 -7.32 17.96
C ASN A 598 5.20 -5.93 17.59
N LYS A 599 5.93 -4.85 17.81
CA LYS A 599 5.63 -3.53 17.31
C LYS A 599 6.89 -2.99 16.67
N ASN A 600 6.93 -3.16 15.35
CA ASN A 600 7.81 -2.40 14.48
C ASN A 600 7.74 -0.92 14.88
N LEU A 601 8.74 -0.15 14.47
CA LEU A 601 8.60 1.29 14.31
C LEU A 601 7.42 1.52 13.36
N TYR A 602 6.22 1.51 13.91
CA TYR A 602 5.03 1.80 13.15
C TYR A 602 5.14 3.29 12.87
N LEU A 603 5.25 3.62 11.60
CA LEU A 603 4.57 4.78 11.05
C LEU A 603 3.06 4.55 11.23
N GLU A 604 2.59 4.46 12.48
CA GLU A 604 1.18 4.48 12.77
C GLU A 604 0.75 5.92 12.57
N ASN A 605 0.05 6.14 11.46
CA ASN A 605 -0.61 7.38 11.12
C ASN A 605 -1.40 7.91 12.32
N SER A 606 -0.81 8.84 13.06
CA SER A 606 -1.44 9.58 14.14
C SER A 606 -0.98 11.04 14.06
N TYR A 607 -1.69 11.81 13.23
CA TYR A 607 -2.11 13.20 13.42
C TYR A 607 -1.27 14.17 14.27
N TYR A 608 -0.85 15.25 13.60
CA TYR A 608 -0.46 16.56 14.16
C TYR A 608 -1.52 17.18 15.06
#